data_AF-I3W473-F1
#
_entry.id   AF-I3W473-F1
#
_cell.length_a   1.000
_cell.length_b   1.000
_cell.length_c   1.000
_cell.angle_alpha   90.00
_cell.angle_beta   90.00
_cell.angle_gamma   90.00
#
_symmetry.space_group_name_H-M   'P 1'
#
loop_
_entity.id
_entity.type
_entity.pdbx_description
1 polymer ?
#
loop_
_entity_poly.entity_id
_entity_poly.type
_entity_poly.pdbx_seq_one_letter_code
_entity_poly.pdbx_strand_id
1 'polypeptide(L)'
;MNSIAILNNTETFFKNQPLILLSDELAKYDIKFIFPEDVNDLLTILENNASLRGVIFDWDQYSLELCEKISQYNELMPMYAFTHQHTQLDIDFSQLKLNIHFFEYVIDGVNDTALKIKQITDIYIDKLLPPFTKALFQYVDEGKYTFCTPGHMGGTAFQKSPGGSIFYDFFGKNTMKSDLSVSVSELGSLLDHSGPHAEAEQYIAETFNAERSYIVTNGTSTANKIVGIYSAPAGCTILIDRNCHKSLTHLMMMSDVTPIYFRPTRNAYGILGGIPRSEFDKATIESRVKETPDASWPVHAVITNSTYDGLLYNTDYIKKIWTLNPFISIQLGFLIPISAQSIKDCVV
;
A
#
# COMPACT_ATOMS: atom_id res chain seq x y z
N MET A 1 -13.03 12.24 -8.94
CA MET A 1 -13.49 12.82 -7.66
C MET A 1 -12.35 13.70 -7.16
N ASN A 2 -12.45 14.98 -7.47
CA ASN A 2 -11.44 16.01 -7.22
C ASN A 2 -12.11 17.07 -6.33
N SER A 3 -12.24 16.83 -5.04
CA SER A 3 -12.97 17.75 -4.16
C SER A 3 -12.01 18.61 -3.33
N ILE A 4 -12.32 19.89 -3.17
CA ILE A 4 -11.62 20.81 -2.25
C ILE A 4 -12.66 21.34 -1.25
N ALA A 5 -12.30 21.36 0.04
CA ALA A 5 -13.14 21.95 1.08
C ALA A 5 -12.85 23.44 1.20
N ILE A 6 -13.89 24.28 1.30
CA ILE A 6 -13.74 25.72 1.59
C ILE A 6 -14.37 25.98 2.96
N LEU A 7 -13.53 26.13 3.97
CA LEU A 7 -13.95 26.55 5.30
C LEU A 7 -13.86 28.07 5.39
N ASN A 8 -14.97 28.74 5.11
CA ASN A 8 -15.06 30.19 5.24
C ASN A 8 -16.44 30.61 5.76
N ASN A 9 -16.45 31.40 6.83
CA ASN A 9 -17.67 31.94 7.44
C ASN A 9 -17.68 33.48 7.44
N THR A 10 -17.04 34.11 6.44
CA THR A 10 -16.94 35.57 6.37
C THR A 10 -18.02 36.20 5.48
N GLU A 11 -18.86 37.05 6.07
CA GLU A 11 -19.87 37.84 5.35
C GLU A 11 -19.27 39.03 4.57
N THR A 12 -17.97 39.27 4.71
CA THR A 12 -17.29 40.41 4.09
C THR A 12 -17.09 40.20 2.59
N PHE A 13 -17.66 41.10 1.77
CA PHE A 13 -17.59 41.05 0.30
C PHE A 13 -16.16 40.87 -0.24
N PHE A 14 -15.18 41.55 0.36
CA PHE A 14 -13.78 41.51 -0.08
C PHE A 14 -13.12 40.13 0.06
N LYS A 15 -13.58 39.28 1.00
CA LYS A 15 -13.11 37.90 1.15
C LYS A 15 -13.96 36.91 0.35
N ASN A 16 -15.27 37.14 0.31
CA ASN A 16 -16.20 36.21 -0.32
C ASN A 16 -16.15 36.27 -1.85
N GLN A 17 -16.09 37.48 -2.44
CA GLN A 17 -16.10 37.64 -3.89
C GLN A 17 -14.92 36.96 -4.60
N PRO A 18 -13.65 37.08 -4.14
CA PRO A 18 -12.53 36.34 -4.72
C PRO A 18 -12.69 34.82 -4.64
N LEU A 19 -13.24 34.28 -3.54
CA LEU A 19 -13.43 32.84 -3.37
C LEU A 19 -14.53 32.28 -4.27
N ILE A 20 -15.60 33.04 -4.52
CA ILE A 20 -16.65 32.67 -5.48
C ILE A 20 -16.04 32.59 -6.89
N LEU A 21 -15.31 33.64 -7.30
CA LEU A 21 -14.63 33.65 -8.60
C LEU A 21 -13.60 32.51 -8.73
N LEU A 22 -12.89 32.21 -7.64
CA LEU A 22 -11.94 31.09 -7.59
C LEU A 22 -12.64 29.74 -7.75
N SER A 23 -13.81 29.56 -7.11
CA SER A 23 -14.63 28.37 -7.27
C SER A 23 -15.05 28.19 -8.73
N ASP A 24 -15.49 29.26 -9.40
CA ASP A 24 -15.88 29.22 -10.82
C ASP A 24 -14.71 28.87 -11.75
N GLU A 25 -13.51 29.42 -11.49
CA GLU A 25 -12.31 29.10 -12.26
C GLU A 25 -11.84 27.66 -12.02
N LEU A 26 -11.86 27.18 -10.78
CA LEU A 26 -11.46 25.82 -10.44
C LEU A 26 -12.45 24.76 -10.96
N ALA A 27 -13.72 25.09 -11.10
CA ALA A 27 -14.71 24.22 -11.74
C ALA A 27 -14.35 23.86 -13.18
N LYS A 28 -13.58 24.71 -13.89
CA LYS A 28 -13.06 24.41 -15.24
C LYS A 28 -12.06 23.25 -15.26
N TYR A 29 -11.47 22.91 -14.11
CA TYR A 29 -10.57 21.77 -13.94
C TYR A 29 -11.28 20.53 -13.34
N ASP A 30 -12.61 20.47 -13.38
CA ASP A 30 -13.43 19.40 -12.77
C ASP A 30 -13.20 19.25 -11.25
N ILE A 31 -12.81 20.35 -10.59
CA ILE A 31 -12.67 20.41 -9.14
C ILE A 31 -14.02 20.81 -8.54
N LYS A 32 -14.51 19.98 -7.61
CA LYS A 32 -15.78 20.19 -6.89
C LYS A 32 -15.52 20.79 -5.52
N PHE A 33 -16.48 21.58 -5.04
CA PHE A 33 -16.38 22.21 -3.73
C PHE A 33 -17.29 21.58 -2.71
N ILE A 34 -16.79 21.52 -1.48
CA ILE A 34 -17.53 21.14 -0.28
C ILE A 34 -17.38 22.30 0.71
N PHE A 35 -18.48 22.71 1.32
CA PHE A 35 -18.53 23.84 2.23
C PHE A 35 -18.85 23.34 3.64
N PRO A 36 -17.83 22.96 4.44
CA PRO A 36 -18.05 22.63 5.85
C PRO A 36 -18.64 23.82 6.63
N GLU A 37 -19.55 23.52 7.56
CA GLU A 37 -20.16 24.57 8.41
C GLU A 37 -19.18 25.11 9.45
N ASP A 38 -18.35 24.24 10.02
CA ASP A 38 -17.35 24.57 11.01
C ASP A 38 -16.13 23.64 10.96
N VAL A 39 -15.21 23.81 11.90
CA VAL A 39 -14.00 22.98 12.00
C VAL A 39 -14.33 21.51 12.28
N ASN A 40 -15.33 21.21 13.10
CA ASN A 40 -15.68 19.82 13.43
C ASN A 40 -16.30 19.11 12.22
N ASP A 41 -17.13 19.83 11.45
CA ASP A 41 -17.69 19.32 10.21
C ASP A 41 -16.59 19.07 9.17
N LEU A 42 -15.62 19.99 9.02
CA LEU A 42 -14.44 19.77 8.18
C LEU A 42 -13.64 18.52 8.58
N LEU A 43 -13.39 18.31 9.87
CA LEU A 43 -12.67 17.14 10.36
C LEU A 43 -13.47 15.85 10.11
N THR A 44 -14.79 15.89 10.27
CA THR A 44 -15.69 14.78 9.94
C THR A 44 -15.64 14.47 8.43
N ILE A 45 -15.61 15.48 7.57
CA ILE A 45 -15.45 15.31 6.13
C ILE A 45 -14.08 14.71 5.80
N LEU A 46 -13.00 15.16 6.45
CA LEU A 46 -11.66 14.62 6.25
C LEU A 46 -11.57 13.14 6.61
N GLU A 47 -12.20 12.74 7.72
CA GLU A 47 -12.25 11.34 8.16
C GLU A 47 -13.06 10.46 7.20
N ASN A 48 -14.19 10.98 6.69
CA ASN A 48 -15.13 10.18 5.90
C ASN A 48 -14.95 10.30 4.38
N ASN A 49 -14.13 11.23 3.88
CA ASN A 49 -13.97 11.49 2.46
C ASN A 49 -12.49 11.50 2.01
N ALA A 50 -11.98 10.30 1.70
CA ALA A 50 -10.64 10.10 1.16
C ALA A 50 -10.39 10.77 -0.22
N SER A 51 -11.45 11.26 -0.89
CA SER A 51 -11.32 11.95 -2.18
C SER A 51 -11.06 13.46 -2.06
N LEU A 52 -11.03 13.99 -0.84
CA LEU A 52 -10.65 15.37 -0.60
C LEU A 52 -9.18 15.60 -0.95
N ARG A 53 -8.90 16.65 -1.73
CA ARG A 53 -7.58 16.96 -2.31
C ARG A 53 -6.97 18.27 -1.81
N GLY A 54 -7.67 18.98 -0.94
CA GLY A 54 -7.16 20.16 -0.28
C GLY A 54 -8.22 20.89 0.54
N VAL A 55 -7.76 21.82 1.36
CA VAL A 55 -8.61 22.66 2.21
C VAL A 55 -8.23 24.12 2.00
N ILE A 56 -9.20 24.95 1.64
CA ILE A 56 -9.10 26.40 1.59
C ILE A 56 -9.69 26.96 2.89
N PHE A 57 -8.96 27.86 3.55
CA PHE A 57 -9.43 28.55 4.74
C PHE A 57 -8.77 29.93 4.88
N ASP A 58 -9.40 30.77 5.70
CA ASP A 58 -8.87 32.08 6.08
C ASP A 58 -7.86 31.92 7.22
N TRP A 59 -6.61 32.34 6.99
CA TRP A 59 -5.52 32.22 7.96
C TRP A 59 -5.68 33.12 9.18
N ASP A 60 -6.37 34.25 9.04
CA ASP A 60 -6.59 35.17 10.17
C ASP A 60 -7.72 34.65 11.08
N GLN A 61 -8.65 33.88 10.54
CA GLN A 61 -9.75 33.25 11.30
C GLN A 61 -9.36 31.91 11.92
N TYR A 62 -8.58 31.10 11.19
CA TYR A 62 -8.20 29.77 11.61
C TYR A 62 -6.70 29.69 11.85
N SER A 63 -6.33 29.21 13.04
CA SER A 63 -4.95 29.18 13.50
C SER A 63 -4.20 27.93 13.02
N LEU A 64 -2.91 27.89 13.35
CA LEU A 64 -2.04 26.72 13.26
C LEU A 64 -2.65 25.43 13.85
N GLU A 65 -3.52 25.55 14.85
CA GLU A 65 -4.19 24.39 15.47
C GLU A 65 -5.04 23.61 14.45
N LEU A 66 -5.65 24.29 13.47
CA LEU A 66 -6.38 23.63 12.40
C LEU A 66 -5.42 22.84 11.48
N CYS A 67 -4.28 23.43 11.14
CA CYS A 67 -3.30 22.79 10.27
C CYS A 67 -2.71 21.53 10.92
N GLU A 68 -2.42 21.59 12.21
CA GLU A 68 -1.97 20.43 12.97
C GLU A 68 -3.03 19.32 12.98
N LYS A 69 -4.31 19.67 13.23
CA LYS A 69 -5.41 18.70 13.17
C LYS A 69 -5.53 18.06 11.79
N ILE A 70 -5.49 18.85 10.70
CA ILE A 70 -5.52 18.31 9.33
C ILE A 70 -4.35 17.35 9.08
N SER A 71 -3.14 17.71 9.52
CA SER A 71 -1.94 16.88 9.33
C SER A 71 -2.02 15.52 10.03
N GLN A 72 -2.75 15.41 11.14
CA GLN A 72 -2.98 14.14 11.85
C GLN A 72 -3.82 13.15 11.03
N TYR A 73 -4.72 13.66 10.17
CA TYR A 73 -5.49 12.82 9.25
C TYR A 73 -4.73 12.56 7.95
N ASN A 74 -4.02 13.57 7.44
CA ASN A 74 -3.29 13.48 6.19
C ASN A 74 -2.12 14.46 6.15
N GLU A 75 -0.92 13.93 6.37
CA GLU A 75 0.34 14.69 6.41
C GLU A 75 0.66 15.42 5.11
N LEU A 76 0.19 14.91 3.96
CA LEU A 76 0.48 15.45 2.64
C LEU A 76 -0.59 16.43 2.13
N MET A 77 -1.72 16.57 2.83
CA MET A 77 -2.87 17.34 2.37
C MET A 77 -2.49 18.80 2.10
N PRO A 78 -2.70 19.31 0.87
CA PRO A 78 -2.52 20.73 0.57
C PRO A 78 -3.49 21.61 1.36
N MET A 79 -2.93 22.58 2.08
CA MET A 79 -3.65 23.57 2.85
C MET A 79 -3.45 24.94 2.19
N TYR A 80 -4.54 25.53 1.70
CA TYR A 80 -4.55 26.79 0.97
C TYR A 80 -5.01 27.91 1.91
N ALA A 81 -4.04 28.55 2.55
CA ALA A 81 -4.26 29.57 3.55
C ALA A 81 -4.37 30.96 2.88
N PHE A 82 -5.53 31.59 2.99
CA PHE A 82 -5.73 32.95 2.48
C PHE A 82 -5.48 34.00 3.56
N THR A 83 -4.70 35.03 3.24
CA THR A 83 -4.22 36.04 4.20
C THR A 83 -4.30 37.47 3.61
N HIS A 84 -4.24 38.47 4.48
CA HIS A 84 -4.05 39.88 4.12
C HIS A 84 -2.58 40.31 4.24
N GLN A 85 -2.21 41.41 3.57
CA GLN A 85 -0.84 41.92 3.37
C GLN A 85 0.02 42.18 4.63
N HIS A 86 -0.46 41.87 5.85
CA HIS A 86 0.22 42.16 7.11
C HIS A 86 0.23 41.02 8.14
N THR A 87 -0.11 39.78 7.77
CA THR A 87 -0.03 38.67 8.73
C THR A 87 1.44 38.29 8.98
N GLN A 88 1.93 38.56 10.19
CA GLN A 88 3.22 38.05 10.64
C GLN A 88 3.10 36.53 10.88
N LEU A 89 3.92 35.76 10.16
CA LEU A 89 4.03 34.32 10.39
C LEU A 89 5.03 34.09 11.53
N ASP A 90 4.51 33.73 12.70
CA ASP A 90 5.33 33.20 13.80
C ASP A 90 5.66 31.74 13.48
N ILE A 91 6.69 31.53 12.65
CA ILE A 91 7.09 30.20 12.18
C ILE A 91 7.94 29.51 13.25
N ASP A 92 7.39 28.48 13.88
CA ASP A 92 8.15 27.53 14.71
C ASP A 92 8.72 26.38 13.85
N PHE A 93 9.89 25.86 14.19
CA PHE A 93 10.56 24.78 13.45
C PHE A 93 9.74 23.48 13.41
N SER A 94 8.82 23.29 14.36
CA SER A 94 7.83 22.21 14.38
C SER A 94 6.88 22.23 13.17
N GLN A 95 6.74 23.38 12.51
CA GLN A 95 5.76 23.66 11.46
C GLN A 95 6.27 23.40 10.04
N LEU A 96 7.57 23.07 9.87
CA LEU A 96 8.19 22.80 8.56
C LEU A 96 7.66 21.54 7.84
N LYS A 97 6.84 20.73 8.51
CA LYS A 97 6.22 19.54 7.93
C LYS A 97 4.85 19.78 7.30
N LEU A 98 4.25 20.96 7.54
CA LEU A 98 2.89 21.26 7.06
C LEU A 98 2.92 21.69 5.59
N ASN A 99 2.03 21.12 4.77
CA ASN A 99 1.91 21.45 3.35
C ASN A 99 1.02 22.70 3.13
N ILE A 100 1.45 23.85 3.65
CA ILE A 100 0.70 25.11 3.62
C ILE A 100 1.17 25.98 2.45
N HIS A 101 0.20 26.51 1.71
CA HIS A 101 0.40 27.44 0.61
C HIS A 101 -0.40 28.72 0.86
N PHE A 102 0.29 29.85 0.87
CA PHE A 102 -0.31 31.15 1.15
C PHE A 102 -0.80 31.84 -0.13
N PHE A 103 -2.02 32.39 -0.05
CA PHE A 103 -2.64 33.17 -1.12
C PHE A 103 -3.21 34.48 -0.57
N GLU A 104 -3.33 35.48 -1.42
CA GLU A 104 -3.97 36.74 -1.08
C GLU A 104 -5.40 36.79 -1.62
N TYR A 105 -6.29 37.49 -0.91
CA TYR A 105 -7.63 37.82 -1.40
C TYR A 105 -7.53 38.91 -2.48
N VAL A 106 -7.40 38.49 -3.75
CA VAL A 106 -7.35 39.39 -4.91
C VAL A 106 -8.39 39.00 -5.96
N ILE A 107 -9.10 40.00 -6.48
CA ILE A 107 -10.05 39.81 -7.60
C ILE A 107 -9.27 39.70 -8.91
N ASP A 108 -8.25 40.54 -9.08
CA ASP A 108 -7.34 40.49 -10.21
C ASP A 108 -6.33 39.36 -10.00
N GLY A 109 -6.30 38.38 -10.91
CA GLY A 109 -5.35 37.27 -10.83
C GLY A 109 -5.92 35.95 -10.27
N VAL A 110 -7.24 35.84 -10.07
CA VAL A 110 -7.90 34.57 -9.68
C VAL A 110 -7.52 33.41 -10.60
N ASN A 111 -7.31 33.66 -11.89
CA ASN A 111 -6.85 32.65 -12.85
C ASN A 111 -5.48 32.05 -12.48
N ASP A 112 -4.55 32.88 -12.01
CA ASP A 112 -3.22 32.43 -11.58
C ASP A 112 -3.31 31.64 -10.26
N THR A 113 -4.13 32.11 -9.32
CA THR A 113 -4.42 31.37 -8.07
C THR A 113 -5.04 30.00 -8.36
N ALA A 114 -6.03 29.93 -9.25
CA ALA A 114 -6.66 28.67 -9.65
C ALA A 114 -5.65 27.72 -10.30
N LEU A 115 -4.80 28.22 -11.20
CA LEU A 115 -3.74 27.44 -11.84
C LEU A 115 -2.74 26.89 -10.82
N LYS A 116 -2.32 27.70 -9.85
CA LYS A 116 -1.42 27.28 -8.77
C LYS A 116 -2.04 26.20 -7.89
N ILE A 117 -3.30 26.37 -7.47
CA ILE A 117 -4.03 25.36 -6.69
C ILE A 117 -4.11 24.05 -7.47
N LYS A 118 -4.44 24.10 -8.77
CA LYS A 118 -4.45 22.91 -9.63
C LYS A 118 -3.08 22.23 -9.68
N GLN A 119 -2.00 22.98 -9.90
CA GLN A 119 -0.64 22.44 -9.94
C GLN A 119 -0.23 21.79 -8.60
N ILE A 120 -0.57 22.42 -7.48
CA ILE A 120 -0.29 21.87 -6.15
C ILE A 120 -1.10 20.58 -5.92
N THR A 121 -2.38 20.56 -6.29
CA THR A 121 -3.22 19.36 -6.21
C THR A 121 -2.67 18.23 -7.09
N ASP A 122 -2.18 18.52 -8.31
CA ASP A 122 -1.54 17.51 -9.16
C ASP A 122 -0.27 16.96 -8.51
N ILE A 123 0.59 17.82 -7.95
CA ILE A 123 1.79 17.40 -7.21
C ILE A 123 1.42 16.49 -6.03
N TYR A 124 0.33 16.80 -5.33
CA TYR A 124 -0.17 15.96 -4.24
C TYR A 124 -0.63 14.59 -4.75
N ILE A 125 -1.43 14.54 -5.82
CA ILE A 125 -1.89 13.28 -6.43
C ILE A 125 -0.69 12.45 -6.90
N ASP A 126 0.30 13.09 -7.53
CA ASP A 126 1.52 12.43 -7.96
C ASP A 126 2.31 11.86 -6.78
N LYS A 127 2.38 12.55 -5.64
CA LYS A 127 3.04 12.03 -4.44
C LYS A 127 2.31 10.84 -3.80
N LEU A 128 0.99 10.75 -3.97
CA LEU A 128 0.20 9.63 -3.43
C LEU A 128 0.35 8.34 -4.23
N LEU A 129 0.60 8.45 -5.54
CA LEU A 129 0.67 7.27 -6.41
C LEU A 129 2.05 6.60 -6.31
N PRO A 130 2.12 5.30 -5.98
CA PRO A 130 3.38 4.57 -5.98
C PRO A 130 3.93 4.46 -7.41
N PRO A 131 5.25 4.23 -7.57
CA PRO A 131 5.95 4.41 -8.85
C PRO A 131 5.34 3.65 -10.03
N PHE A 132 5.10 2.35 -9.88
CA PHE A 132 4.55 1.52 -10.95
C PHE A 132 3.12 1.93 -11.35
N THR A 133 2.23 2.15 -10.38
CA THR A 133 0.84 2.54 -10.64
C THR A 133 0.77 3.89 -11.36
N LYS A 134 1.63 4.83 -10.98
CA LYS A 134 1.75 6.12 -11.66
C LYS A 134 2.15 5.96 -13.13
N ALA A 135 3.21 5.20 -13.39
CA ALA A 135 3.67 4.94 -14.75
C ALA A 135 2.60 4.24 -15.60
N LEU A 136 1.87 3.29 -15.01
CA LEU A 136 0.77 2.58 -15.67
C LEU A 136 -0.38 3.53 -16.05
N PHE A 137 -0.81 4.40 -15.13
CA PHE A 137 -1.89 5.35 -15.39
C PHE A 137 -1.49 6.36 -16.47
N GLN A 138 -0.25 6.87 -16.39
CA GLN A 138 0.30 7.75 -17.41
C GLN A 138 0.30 7.09 -18.80
N TYR A 139 0.73 5.83 -18.91
CA TYR A 139 0.70 5.09 -20.18
C TYR A 139 -0.73 4.98 -20.74
N VAL A 140 -1.70 4.63 -19.88
CA VAL A 140 -3.11 4.47 -20.28
C VAL A 140 -3.70 5.79 -20.78
N ASP A 141 -3.35 6.90 -20.15
CA ASP A 141 -3.82 8.24 -20.50
C ASP A 141 -3.14 8.80 -21.77
N GLU A 142 -1.86 8.51 -21.99
CA GLU A 142 -1.13 8.90 -23.21
C GLU A 142 -1.70 8.22 -24.47
N GLY A 143 -2.43 7.11 -24.32
CA GLY A 143 -3.25 6.54 -25.39
C GLY A 143 -2.45 5.97 -26.57
N LYS A 144 -1.20 5.55 -26.34
CA LYS A 144 -0.32 4.98 -27.37
C LYS A 144 -0.91 3.68 -27.93
N TYR A 145 -1.18 3.67 -29.23
CA TYR A 145 -1.60 2.47 -29.97
C TYR A 145 -0.38 1.71 -30.46
N THR A 146 -0.30 0.43 -30.14
CA THR A 146 0.84 -0.42 -30.53
C THR A 146 0.39 -1.74 -31.13
N PHE A 147 1.16 -2.26 -32.09
CA PHE A 147 0.99 -3.61 -32.65
C PHE A 147 1.63 -4.66 -31.72
N CYS A 148 1.19 -4.68 -30.47
CA CYS A 148 1.77 -5.49 -29.41
C CYS A 148 0.75 -6.46 -28.82
N THR A 149 1.24 -7.44 -28.07
CA THR A 149 0.41 -8.25 -27.18
C THR A 149 0.07 -7.44 -25.91
N PRO A 150 -1.08 -7.69 -25.27
CA PRO A 150 -2.13 -8.67 -25.61
C PRO A 150 -2.93 -8.35 -26.89
N GLY A 151 -3.37 -9.39 -27.61
CA GLY A 151 -4.00 -9.26 -28.93
C GLY A 151 -5.35 -8.54 -28.96
N HIS A 152 -5.97 -8.26 -27.81
CA HIS A 152 -7.16 -7.42 -27.74
C HIS A 152 -6.84 -5.93 -27.86
N MET A 153 -5.57 -5.53 -27.76
CA MET A 153 -5.04 -4.17 -27.99
C MET A 153 -5.82 -3.09 -27.25
N GLY A 154 -5.80 -3.13 -25.91
CA GLY A 154 -6.56 -2.17 -25.09
C GLY A 154 -8.08 -2.32 -25.17
N GLY A 155 -8.56 -3.44 -25.73
CA GLY A 155 -9.98 -3.83 -25.78
C GLY A 155 -10.65 -3.61 -27.13
N THR A 156 -9.89 -3.17 -28.13
CA THR A 156 -10.34 -3.00 -29.52
C THR A 156 -10.93 -4.25 -30.13
N ALA A 157 -10.35 -5.44 -29.85
CA ALA A 157 -10.90 -6.69 -30.36
C ALA A 157 -12.26 -7.03 -29.73
N PHE A 158 -12.45 -6.73 -28.44
CA PHE A 158 -13.73 -6.99 -27.76
C PHE A 158 -14.88 -6.22 -28.40
N GLN A 159 -14.63 -4.98 -28.84
CA GLN A 159 -15.63 -4.15 -29.51
C GLN A 159 -16.03 -4.64 -30.91
N LYS A 160 -15.34 -5.66 -31.48
CA LYS A 160 -15.69 -6.25 -32.78
C LYS A 160 -16.65 -7.44 -32.67
N SER A 161 -17.02 -7.84 -31.45
CA SER A 161 -17.96 -8.93 -31.20
C SER A 161 -19.13 -8.43 -30.35
N PRO A 162 -20.40 -8.78 -30.66
CA PRO A 162 -21.54 -8.41 -29.81
C PRO A 162 -21.42 -8.91 -28.36
N GLY A 163 -20.85 -10.12 -28.16
CA GLY A 163 -20.58 -10.61 -26.81
C GLY A 163 -19.38 -9.91 -26.17
N GLY A 164 -18.38 -9.57 -26.97
CA GLY A 164 -17.21 -8.85 -26.51
C GLY A 164 -17.52 -7.40 -26.11
N SER A 165 -18.45 -6.71 -26.79
CA SER A 165 -18.82 -5.34 -26.43
C SER A 165 -19.48 -5.29 -25.05
N ILE A 166 -20.35 -6.25 -24.72
CA ILE A 166 -20.93 -6.38 -23.37
C ILE A 166 -19.83 -6.58 -22.32
N PHE A 167 -18.84 -7.43 -22.62
CA PHE A 167 -17.69 -7.65 -21.74
C PHE A 167 -16.85 -6.38 -21.56
N TYR A 168 -16.59 -5.65 -22.65
CA TYR A 168 -15.85 -4.38 -22.64
C TYR A 168 -16.59 -3.32 -21.81
N ASP A 169 -17.90 -3.18 -21.99
CA ASP A 169 -18.72 -2.20 -21.27
C ASP A 169 -18.81 -2.53 -19.77
N PHE A 170 -18.86 -3.83 -19.42
CA PHE A 170 -18.90 -4.28 -18.04
C PHE A 170 -17.61 -3.95 -17.26
N PHE A 171 -16.44 -4.28 -17.82
CA PHE A 171 -15.15 -4.05 -17.17
C PHE A 171 -14.63 -2.62 -17.34
N GLY A 172 -15.07 -1.92 -18.39
CA GLY A 172 -14.69 -0.56 -18.70
C GLY A 172 -13.32 -0.42 -19.38
N LYS A 173 -13.13 0.74 -20.01
CA LYS A 173 -11.96 1.05 -20.84
C LYS A 173 -10.61 0.96 -20.09
N ASN A 174 -10.56 1.42 -18.83
CA ASN A 174 -9.29 1.53 -18.11
C ASN A 174 -8.73 0.14 -17.79
N THR A 175 -9.59 -0.79 -17.34
CA THR A 175 -9.23 -2.20 -17.12
C THR A 175 -8.62 -2.83 -18.37
N MET A 176 -9.25 -2.61 -19.52
CA MET A 176 -8.78 -3.18 -20.79
C MET A 176 -7.48 -2.54 -21.29
N LYS A 177 -7.31 -1.24 -21.09
CA LYS A 177 -6.11 -0.51 -21.51
C LYS A 177 -4.91 -0.74 -20.59
N SER A 178 -5.14 -1.10 -19.32
CA SER A 178 -4.08 -1.47 -18.39
C SER A 178 -3.60 -2.91 -18.53
N ASP A 179 -4.30 -3.76 -19.30
CA ASP A 179 -3.85 -5.11 -19.61
C ASP A 179 -2.78 -5.06 -20.72
N LEU A 180 -1.52 -5.04 -20.28
CA LEU A 180 -0.33 -4.79 -21.09
C LEU A 180 0.67 -5.93 -20.94
N SER A 181 1.69 -5.91 -21.81
CA SER A 181 2.82 -6.83 -21.74
C SER A 181 4.13 -6.06 -21.63
N VAL A 182 5.24 -6.81 -21.46
CA VAL A 182 6.61 -6.28 -21.51
C VAL A 182 6.96 -5.56 -22.83
N SER A 183 6.10 -5.63 -23.85
CA SER A 183 6.23 -4.82 -25.07
C SER A 183 6.19 -3.31 -24.77
N VAL A 184 5.62 -2.91 -23.65
CA VAL A 184 5.64 -1.53 -23.15
C VAL A 184 6.92 -1.32 -22.33
N SER A 185 8.01 -0.99 -23.02
CA SER A 185 9.35 -0.93 -22.41
C SER A 185 9.48 0.12 -21.29
N GLU A 186 8.68 1.18 -21.32
CA GLU A 186 8.66 2.23 -20.29
C GLU A 186 8.17 1.74 -18.92
N LEU A 187 7.46 0.61 -18.86
CA LEU A 187 7.06 -0.04 -17.59
C LEU A 187 8.11 -1.03 -17.06
N GLY A 188 9.17 -1.32 -17.83
CA GLY A 188 10.16 -2.32 -17.47
C GLY A 188 9.60 -3.76 -17.53
N SER A 189 10.14 -4.64 -16.69
CA SER A 189 9.79 -6.05 -16.66
C SER A 189 9.75 -6.58 -15.23
N LEU A 190 8.65 -7.25 -14.87
CA LEU A 190 8.48 -7.89 -13.56
C LEU A 190 9.51 -8.99 -13.33
N LEU A 191 9.83 -9.79 -14.35
CA LEU A 191 10.76 -10.92 -14.22
C LEU A 191 12.22 -10.47 -14.20
N ASP A 192 12.53 -9.33 -14.83
CA ASP A 192 13.90 -8.78 -14.82
C ASP A 192 14.13 -7.82 -13.66
N HIS A 193 13.10 -7.54 -12.85
CA HIS A 193 13.13 -6.58 -11.75
C HIS A 193 13.71 -5.22 -12.21
N SER A 194 13.15 -4.65 -13.27
CA SER A 194 13.68 -3.45 -13.94
C SER A 194 12.65 -2.34 -14.11
N GLY A 195 13.14 -1.10 -14.24
CA GLY A 195 12.30 0.09 -14.41
C GLY A 195 11.32 0.28 -13.23
N PRO A 196 10.08 0.76 -13.50
CA PRO A 196 9.06 0.96 -12.48
C PRO A 196 8.73 -0.28 -11.63
N HIS A 197 8.95 -1.50 -12.13
CA HIS A 197 8.81 -2.72 -11.32
C HIS A 197 9.87 -2.80 -10.20
N ALA A 198 11.12 -2.42 -10.48
CA ALA A 198 12.19 -2.40 -9.48
C ALA A 198 11.90 -1.38 -8.37
N GLU A 199 11.45 -0.18 -8.78
CA GLU A 199 11.07 0.89 -7.87
C GLU A 199 9.87 0.48 -6.99
N ALA A 200 8.90 -0.23 -7.56
CA ALA A 200 7.78 -0.75 -6.78
C ALA A 200 8.21 -1.81 -5.76
N GLU A 201 9.11 -2.73 -6.13
CA GLU A 201 9.64 -3.72 -5.20
C GLU A 201 10.46 -3.08 -4.07
N GLN A 202 11.24 -2.03 -4.37
CA GLN A 202 11.94 -1.24 -3.36
C GLN A 202 10.96 -0.51 -2.44
N TYR A 203 9.96 0.17 -3.00
CA TYR A 203 8.91 0.86 -2.24
C TYR A 203 8.18 -0.09 -1.28
N ILE A 204 7.87 -1.31 -1.74
CA ILE A 204 7.25 -2.35 -0.90
C ILE A 204 8.22 -2.81 0.20
N ALA A 205 9.50 -3.02 -0.11
CA ALA A 205 10.50 -3.43 0.87
C ALA A 205 10.65 -2.39 2.00
N GLU A 206 10.72 -1.10 1.65
CA GLU A 206 10.77 -0.01 2.63
C GLU A 206 9.49 0.07 3.48
N THR A 207 8.32 -0.07 2.85
CA THR A 207 7.02 -0.01 3.53
C THR A 207 6.83 -1.16 4.52
N PHE A 208 7.23 -2.38 4.13
CA PHE A 208 7.03 -3.60 4.91
C PHE A 208 8.26 -4.01 5.74
N ASN A 209 9.26 -3.13 5.84
CA ASN A 209 10.48 -3.34 6.61
C ASN A 209 11.22 -4.65 6.24
N ALA A 210 11.42 -4.86 4.94
CA ALA A 210 12.15 -6.00 4.40
C ALA A 210 13.43 -5.53 3.68
N GLU A 211 14.46 -6.38 3.65
CA GLU A 211 15.65 -6.13 2.84
C GLU A 211 15.34 -6.20 1.33
N ARG A 212 14.48 -7.15 0.94
CA ARG A 212 14.03 -7.34 -0.44
C ARG A 212 12.59 -7.83 -0.45
N SER A 213 11.79 -7.30 -1.37
CA SER A 213 10.43 -7.75 -1.64
C SER A 213 10.27 -8.23 -3.08
N TYR A 214 9.48 -9.27 -3.30
CA TYR A 214 9.14 -9.79 -4.62
C TYR A 214 7.62 -9.77 -4.80
N ILE A 215 7.16 -9.29 -5.95
CA ILE A 215 5.73 -9.27 -6.28
C ILE A 215 5.34 -10.63 -6.91
N VAL A 216 4.42 -11.35 -6.28
CA VAL A 216 3.94 -12.65 -6.78
C VAL A 216 2.49 -12.55 -7.23
N THR A 217 2.25 -12.75 -8.53
CA THR A 217 0.93 -12.59 -9.16
C THR A 217 0.04 -13.85 -9.09
N ASN A 218 0.52 -14.94 -8.48
CA ASN A 218 -0.22 -16.19 -8.31
C ASN A 218 -0.39 -16.59 -6.82
N GLY A 219 -0.54 -15.58 -5.96
CA GLY A 219 -0.82 -15.68 -4.53
C GLY A 219 0.27 -16.32 -3.67
N THR A 220 0.07 -16.29 -2.35
CA THR A 220 1.01 -16.86 -1.36
C THR A 220 1.21 -18.37 -1.53
N SER A 221 0.25 -19.05 -2.16
CA SER A 221 0.41 -20.47 -2.54
C SER A 221 1.61 -20.72 -3.45
N THR A 222 1.91 -19.78 -4.35
CA THR A 222 3.08 -19.83 -5.22
C THR A 222 4.31 -19.27 -4.52
N ALA A 223 4.16 -18.19 -3.73
CA ALA A 223 5.25 -17.63 -2.94
C ALA A 223 5.90 -18.68 -2.01
N ASN A 224 5.10 -19.48 -1.29
CA ASN A 224 5.59 -20.57 -0.45
C ASN A 224 6.42 -21.59 -1.24
N LYS A 225 6.06 -21.86 -2.50
CA LYS A 225 6.79 -22.79 -3.36
C LYS A 225 8.11 -22.19 -3.84
N ILE A 226 8.11 -20.92 -4.23
CA ILE A 226 9.34 -20.21 -4.63
C ILE A 226 10.36 -20.26 -3.49
N VAL A 227 9.94 -19.85 -2.28
CA VAL A 227 10.80 -19.87 -1.08
C VAL A 227 11.22 -21.29 -0.74
N GLY A 228 10.29 -22.25 -0.74
CA GLY A 228 10.56 -23.63 -0.39
C GLY A 228 11.55 -24.32 -1.33
N ILE A 229 11.33 -24.22 -2.64
CA ILE A 229 12.21 -24.82 -3.66
C ILE A 229 13.61 -24.20 -3.61
N TYR A 230 13.71 -22.90 -3.37
CA TYR A 230 15.00 -22.24 -3.18
C TYR A 230 15.73 -22.74 -1.92
N SER A 231 14.99 -22.91 -0.82
CA SER A 231 15.58 -23.16 0.51
C SER A 231 15.80 -24.63 0.84
N ALA A 232 15.14 -25.56 0.14
CA ALA A 232 15.13 -26.99 0.45
C ALA A 232 15.53 -27.84 -0.77
N PRO A 233 16.84 -28.14 -0.93
CA PRO A 233 17.34 -29.03 -1.98
C PRO A 233 16.82 -30.46 -1.87
N ALA A 234 16.91 -31.23 -2.97
CA ALA A 234 16.57 -32.65 -2.96
C ALA A 234 17.40 -33.45 -1.92
N GLY A 235 16.76 -34.40 -1.24
CA GLY A 235 17.33 -35.24 -0.18
C GLY A 235 17.51 -34.53 1.18
N CYS A 236 17.12 -33.26 1.31
CA CYS A 236 17.26 -32.53 2.57
C CYS A 236 16.10 -32.79 3.54
N THR A 237 16.30 -32.42 4.80
CA THR A 237 15.26 -32.43 5.83
C THR A 237 14.73 -31.03 6.09
N ILE A 238 13.41 -30.90 6.22
CA ILE A 238 12.74 -29.64 6.58
C ILE A 238 11.93 -29.78 7.86
N LEU A 239 11.92 -28.73 8.68
CA LEU A 239 11.00 -28.62 9.81
C LEU A 239 9.75 -27.85 9.37
N ILE A 240 8.58 -28.46 9.48
CA ILE A 240 7.35 -27.85 8.96
C ILE A 240 6.25 -27.89 10.01
N ASP A 241 5.55 -26.76 10.18
CA ASP A 241 4.38 -26.71 11.05
C ASP A 241 3.34 -27.75 10.61
N ARG A 242 2.83 -28.55 11.55
CA ARG A 242 1.73 -29.46 11.26
C ARG A 242 0.44 -28.69 10.95
N ASN A 243 0.31 -27.47 11.47
CA ASN A 243 -0.71 -26.50 11.09
C ASN A 243 -0.26 -25.68 9.86
N CYS A 244 0.05 -26.36 8.76
CA CYS A 244 0.48 -25.72 7.52
C CYS A 244 -0.68 -25.55 6.53
N HIS A 245 -0.59 -24.51 5.70
CA HIS A 245 -1.50 -24.35 4.57
C HIS A 245 -1.24 -25.44 3.51
N LYS A 246 -2.29 -25.87 2.80
CA LYS A 246 -2.22 -26.93 1.76
C LYS A 246 -1.13 -26.72 0.70
N SER A 247 -0.74 -25.47 0.43
CA SER A 247 0.35 -25.16 -0.51
C SER A 247 1.70 -25.70 -0.08
N LEU A 248 1.96 -25.82 1.23
CA LEU A 248 3.16 -26.42 1.78
C LEU A 248 3.13 -27.95 1.69
N THR A 249 1.95 -28.56 1.82
CA THR A 249 1.77 -29.97 1.47
C THR A 249 2.09 -30.21 0.00
N HIS A 250 1.60 -29.35 -0.90
CA HIS A 250 1.94 -29.46 -2.33
C HIS A 250 3.45 -29.27 -2.57
N LEU A 251 4.12 -28.36 -1.85
CA LEU A 251 5.58 -28.22 -1.92
C LEU A 251 6.28 -29.55 -1.57
N MET A 252 5.89 -30.19 -0.46
CA MET A 252 6.44 -31.49 -0.04
C MET A 252 6.15 -32.61 -1.05
N MET A 253 5.00 -32.56 -1.74
CA MET A 253 4.68 -33.55 -2.79
C MET A 253 5.51 -33.37 -4.06
N MET A 254 6.01 -32.16 -4.32
CA MET A 254 6.77 -31.84 -5.54
C MET A 254 8.28 -31.83 -5.33
N SER A 255 8.73 -31.78 -4.07
CA SER A 255 10.15 -31.68 -3.71
C SER A 255 10.57 -32.94 -2.97
N ASP A 256 11.72 -33.50 -3.35
CA ASP A 256 12.31 -34.66 -2.67
C ASP A 256 12.90 -34.24 -1.32
N VAL A 257 12.06 -34.14 -0.28
CA VAL A 257 12.45 -33.68 1.05
C VAL A 257 11.84 -34.55 2.14
N THR A 258 12.55 -34.70 3.25
CA THR A 258 12.08 -35.43 4.43
C THR A 258 11.47 -34.45 5.45
N PRO A 259 10.14 -34.47 5.68
CA PRO A 259 9.52 -33.54 6.61
C PRO A 259 9.55 -34.05 8.05
N ILE A 260 10.03 -33.20 8.97
CA ILE A 260 9.82 -33.35 10.41
C ILE A 260 8.80 -32.30 10.84
N TYR A 261 7.73 -32.73 11.52
CA TYR A 261 6.64 -31.82 11.90
C TYR A 261 6.88 -31.14 13.23
N PHE A 262 6.68 -29.82 13.31
CA PHE A 262 6.37 -29.16 14.58
C PHE A 262 4.97 -29.55 15.04
N ARG A 263 4.79 -29.74 16.35
CA ARG A 263 3.52 -30.21 16.93
C ARG A 263 2.82 -29.06 17.67
N PRO A 264 1.83 -28.39 17.05
CA PRO A 264 1.05 -27.36 17.73
C PRO A 264 0.19 -27.98 18.85
N THR A 265 -0.14 -27.15 19.83
CA THR A 265 -1.11 -27.50 20.88
C THR A 265 -2.54 -27.34 20.37
N ARG A 266 -3.54 -27.78 21.15
CA ARG A 266 -4.95 -27.51 20.89
C ARG A 266 -5.74 -27.44 22.19
N ASN A 267 -6.82 -26.67 22.21
CA ASN A 267 -7.76 -26.66 23.33
C ASN A 267 -8.92 -27.64 23.11
N ALA A 268 -9.84 -27.74 24.09
CA ALA A 268 -11.00 -28.63 24.02
C ALA A 268 -12.02 -28.26 22.92
N TYR A 269 -12.02 -27.00 22.45
CA TYR A 269 -12.86 -26.55 21.34
C TYR A 269 -12.31 -26.96 19.96
N GLY A 270 -11.07 -27.48 19.90
CA GLY A 270 -10.39 -27.83 18.66
C GLY A 270 -9.60 -26.68 18.04
N ILE A 271 -9.56 -25.50 18.67
CA ILE A 271 -8.72 -24.38 18.24
C ILE A 271 -7.25 -24.78 18.40
N LEU A 272 -6.46 -24.56 17.34
CA LEU A 272 -5.03 -24.84 17.36
C LEU A 272 -4.29 -23.74 18.11
N GLY A 273 -3.55 -24.16 19.13
CA GLY A 273 -2.61 -23.31 19.85
C GLY A 273 -1.27 -23.22 19.15
N GLY A 274 -0.32 -22.53 19.77
CA GLY A 274 1.05 -22.44 19.26
C GLY A 274 1.84 -23.74 19.42
N ILE A 275 2.94 -23.83 18.68
CA ILE A 275 4.04 -24.77 18.85
C ILE A 275 4.72 -24.49 20.20
N PRO A 276 4.79 -25.45 21.14
CA PRO A 276 5.49 -25.29 22.41
C PRO A 276 6.96 -24.93 22.25
N ARG A 277 7.52 -24.18 23.21
CA ARG A 277 8.95 -23.82 23.25
C ARG A 277 9.87 -25.04 23.10
N SER A 278 9.53 -26.15 23.75
CA SER A 278 10.29 -27.39 23.71
C SER A 278 10.47 -27.99 22.31
N GLU A 279 9.59 -27.66 21.36
CA GLU A 279 9.70 -28.10 19.97
C GLU A 279 10.84 -27.41 19.22
N PHE A 280 11.30 -26.24 19.71
CA PHE A 280 12.43 -25.50 19.14
C PHE A 280 13.77 -25.87 19.79
N ASP A 281 13.76 -26.67 20.87
CA ASP A 281 14.98 -27.07 21.55
C ASP A 281 15.81 -28.03 20.69
N LYS A 282 17.13 -27.80 20.65
CA LYS A 282 18.08 -28.62 19.88
C LYS A 282 17.94 -30.12 20.17
N ALA A 283 17.82 -30.48 21.45
CA ALA A 283 17.69 -31.88 21.88
C ALA A 283 16.43 -32.55 21.30
N THR A 284 15.30 -31.83 21.25
CA THR A 284 14.05 -32.34 20.66
C THR A 284 14.21 -32.60 19.17
N ILE A 285 14.84 -31.66 18.45
CA ILE A 285 15.09 -31.79 17.01
C ILE A 285 16.07 -32.95 16.75
N GLU A 286 17.17 -33.05 17.50
CA GLU A 286 18.14 -34.15 17.38
C GLU A 286 17.50 -35.53 17.61
N SER A 287 16.59 -35.65 18.58
CA SER A 287 15.83 -36.90 18.79
C SER A 287 14.98 -37.23 17.58
N ARG A 288 14.23 -36.26 17.04
CA ARG A 288 13.37 -36.47 15.87
C ARG A 288 14.13 -36.83 14.61
N VAL A 289 15.30 -36.21 14.40
CA VAL A 289 16.18 -36.56 13.27
C VAL A 289 16.63 -38.01 13.40
N LYS A 290 17.07 -38.46 14.59
CA LYS A 290 17.47 -39.86 14.81
C LYS A 290 16.34 -40.86 14.62
N GLU A 291 15.11 -40.47 14.94
CA GLU A 291 13.91 -41.31 14.81
C GLU A 291 13.31 -41.32 13.40
N THR A 292 13.75 -40.43 12.50
CA THR A 292 13.20 -40.29 11.15
C THR A 292 14.17 -40.90 10.13
N PRO A 293 13.78 -41.96 9.39
CA PRO A 293 14.61 -42.53 8.33
C PRO A 293 15.02 -41.46 7.31
N ASP A 294 16.27 -41.53 6.84
CA ASP A 294 16.84 -40.63 5.83
C ASP A 294 16.82 -39.14 6.21
N ALA A 295 16.54 -38.81 7.48
CA ALA A 295 16.59 -37.44 7.95
C ALA A 295 18.02 -37.00 8.26
N SER A 296 18.37 -35.82 7.76
CA SER A 296 19.54 -35.06 8.15
C SER A 296 19.14 -33.96 9.14
N TRP A 297 20.12 -33.19 9.60
CA TRP A 297 19.81 -31.96 10.30
C TRP A 297 18.96 -31.02 9.40
N PRO A 298 17.89 -30.39 9.90
CA PRO A 298 17.01 -29.57 9.07
C PRO A 298 17.71 -28.34 8.50
N VAL A 299 17.56 -28.12 7.18
CA VAL A 299 18.15 -26.96 6.48
C VAL A 299 17.19 -25.79 6.34
N HIS A 300 15.89 -26.08 6.44
CA HIS A 300 14.82 -25.09 6.36
C HIS A 300 13.73 -25.35 7.40
N ALA A 301 13.11 -24.28 7.90
CA ALA A 301 11.93 -24.38 8.74
C ALA A 301 10.81 -23.45 8.34
N VAL A 302 9.57 -23.94 8.43
CA VAL A 302 8.35 -23.20 8.11
C VAL A 302 7.40 -23.17 9.30
N ILE A 303 7.03 -21.97 9.74
CA ILE A 303 6.11 -21.74 10.87
C ILE A 303 4.94 -20.86 10.41
N THR A 304 3.71 -21.21 10.76
CA THR A 304 2.53 -20.40 10.46
C THR A 304 2.30 -19.37 11.58
N ASN A 305 2.48 -18.08 11.30
CA ASN A 305 2.31 -16.99 12.28
C ASN A 305 1.49 -15.82 11.69
N SER A 306 0.38 -15.39 12.28
CA SER A 306 -0.31 -16.02 13.39
C SER A 306 -0.88 -17.39 13.01
N THR A 307 -1.40 -18.11 14.00
CA THR A 307 -2.40 -19.14 13.70
C THR A 307 -3.63 -18.52 13.03
N TYR A 308 -4.48 -19.35 12.43
CA TYR A 308 -5.73 -18.89 11.81
C TYR A 308 -6.62 -18.12 12.80
N ASP A 309 -6.63 -18.54 14.06
CA ASP A 309 -7.44 -17.94 15.14
C ASP A 309 -6.75 -16.76 15.86
N GLY A 310 -5.65 -16.23 15.30
CA GLY A 310 -5.03 -14.99 15.79
C GLY A 310 -4.02 -15.15 16.92
N LEU A 311 -3.47 -16.35 17.16
CA LEU A 311 -2.39 -16.53 18.12
C LEU A 311 -1.05 -16.19 17.49
N LEU A 312 -0.38 -15.17 18.04
CA LEU A 312 0.92 -14.68 17.59
C LEU A 312 2.05 -15.35 18.37
N TYR A 313 3.14 -15.66 17.67
CA TYR A 313 4.37 -16.13 18.29
C TYR A 313 5.26 -14.96 18.72
N ASN A 314 6.04 -15.15 19.78
CA ASN A 314 7.21 -14.31 20.04
C ASN A 314 8.30 -14.68 19.02
N THR A 315 8.43 -13.88 17.96
CA THR A 315 9.35 -14.19 16.86
C THR A 315 10.82 -13.97 17.23
N ASP A 316 11.12 -13.08 18.17
CA ASP A 316 12.50 -12.84 18.63
C ASP A 316 13.06 -14.03 19.40
N TYR A 317 12.23 -14.68 20.21
CA TYR A 317 12.58 -15.95 20.86
C TYR A 317 12.93 -17.02 19.81
N ILE A 318 12.10 -17.17 18.77
CA ILE A 318 12.32 -18.15 17.70
C ILE A 318 13.63 -17.84 16.96
N LYS A 319 13.83 -16.58 16.54
CA LYS A 319 15.06 -16.13 15.87
C LYS A 319 16.31 -16.39 16.72
N LYS A 320 16.27 -16.06 18.01
CA LYS A 320 17.40 -16.21 18.94
C LYS A 320 17.83 -17.66 19.15
N ILE A 321 16.90 -18.61 19.12
CA ILE A 321 17.23 -20.04 19.27
C ILE A 321 17.80 -20.61 17.97
N TRP A 322 17.42 -20.06 16.83
CA TRP A 322 17.69 -20.61 15.51
C TRP A 322 18.86 -19.99 14.76
N THR A 323 19.49 -18.93 15.28
CA THR A 323 20.72 -18.32 14.74
C THR A 323 21.92 -19.28 14.64
N LEU A 324 21.76 -20.56 15.00
CA LEU A 324 22.73 -21.63 14.82
C LEU A 324 22.51 -22.48 13.55
N ASN A 325 21.49 -22.21 12.71
CA ASN A 325 21.20 -22.94 11.45
C ASN A 325 20.59 -22.09 10.31
N PRO A 326 20.71 -22.48 9.03
CA PRO A 326 20.84 -21.48 7.97
C PRO A 326 19.56 -20.75 7.49
N PHE A 327 18.33 -21.31 7.54
CA PHE A 327 17.16 -20.62 6.96
C PHE A 327 15.81 -20.88 7.67
N ILE A 328 15.13 -19.81 8.09
CA ILE A 328 13.75 -19.84 8.62
C ILE A 328 12.84 -19.09 7.66
N SER A 329 11.72 -19.70 7.25
CA SER A 329 10.59 -18.99 6.67
C SER A 329 9.43 -18.92 7.67
N ILE A 330 8.83 -17.74 7.77
CA ILE A 330 7.59 -17.53 8.52
C ILE A 330 6.49 -17.36 7.48
N GLN A 331 5.56 -18.31 7.45
CA GLN A 331 4.34 -18.15 6.69
C GLN A 331 3.41 -17.22 7.47
N LEU A 332 3.18 -16.02 6.94
CA LEU A 332 2.21 -15.13 7.55
C LEU A 332 0.78 -15.62 7.31
N GLY A 333 0.06 -15.89 8.40
CA GLY A 333 -1.38 -16.18 8.39
C GLY A 333 -2.16 -14.89 8.18
N PHE A 334 -2.36 -14.51 6.91
CA PHE A 334 -3.03 -13.26 6.48
C PHE A 334 -2.32 -11.95 6.85
N LEU A 335 -2.14 -11.11 5.83
CA LEU A 335 -2.02 -9.66 6.01
C LEU A 335 -3.41 -9.14 6.40
N ILE A 336 -3.70 -9.08 7.70
CA ILE A 336 -4.76 -8.18 8.17
C ILE A 336 -4.27 -6.77 7.80
N PRO A 337 -5.09 -5.90 7.19
CA PRO A 337 -4.72 -4.53 6.93
C PRO A 337 -4.66 -3.80 8.27
N ILE A 338 -3.55 -3.95 8.98
CA ILE A 338 -3.24 -3.12 10.13
C ILE A 338 -2.51 -1.90 9.57
N SER A 339 -3.03 -0.71 9.86
CA SER A 339 -2.52 0.57 9.35
C SER A 339 -1.00 0.65 9.52
N ALA A 340 -0.30 1.31 8.59
CA ALA A 340 1.16 1.43 8.57
C ALA A 340 1.77 1.91 9.91
N GLN A 341 0.99 2.57 10.77
CA GLN A 341 1.38 2.97 12.12
C GLN A 341 1.74 1.78 13.03
N SER A 342 1.05 0.65 12.88
CA SER A 342 1.12 -0.49 13.82
C SER A 342 2.18 -1.54 13.49
N ILE A 343 2.79 -1.47 12.29
CA ILE A 343 3.96 -2.29 11.95
C ILE A 343 5.17 -1.88 12.78
N LYS A 344 5.27 -0.60 13.16
CA LYS A 344 6.35 -0.11 14.05
C LYS A 344 6.31 -0.73 15.44
N ASP A 345 5.12 -1.09 15.94
CA ASP A 345 4.95 -1.61 17.29
C ASP A 345 4.97 -3.15 17.38
N CYS A 346 4.97 -3.85 16.24
CA CYS A 346 5.10 -5.32 16.20
C CYS A 346 6.55 -5.81 16.03
N VAL A 347 7.52 -4.91 15.86
CA VAL A 347 8.95 -5.24 15.61
C VAL A 347 9.88 -4.61 16.67
N VAL A 348 9.38 -4.35 17.88
CA VAL A 348 10.23 -3.93 19.03
C VAL A 348 10.09 -4.89 20.19
#